data_AF-A0A1G0LKL6-F1
#
_entry.id   AF-A0A1G0LKL6-F1
#
_cell.length_a   1.000
_cell.length_b   1.000
_cell.length_c   1.000
_cell.angle_alpha   90.00
_cell.angle_beta   90.00
_cell.angle_gamma   90.00
#
_symmetry.space_group_name_H-M   'P 1'
#
loop_
_entity.id
_entity.type
_entity.pdbx_description
1 polymer ?
#
loop_
_entity_poly.entity_id
_entity_poly.type
_entity_poly.pdbx_seq_one_letter_code
_entity_poly.pdbx_strand_id
1 'polypeptide(L)'
;MNLRTILLVSAAMVAAPSLAAQQRGEVPPAMVVLVASLPDSSSCAVVLRRAGGGDVIVLRDADASADDLASAIAALARSRAVDGAALTNTLRLRIQSARPVGATPRGLLERLEQTLRQIRRIPVADVPGIGPARSGTIPMTQFRHRRS
;
A
#
# COMPACT_ATOMS: atom_id res chain seq x y z
N MET A 1 65.52 -30.35 4.02
CA MET A 1 64.95 -29.76 2.78
C MET A 1 63.66 -30.49 2.46
N ASN A 2 62.48 -29.91 2.22
CA ASN A 2 62.00 -28.53 2.22
C ASN A 2 60.47 -28.54 2.43
N LEU A 3 60.03 -27.54 3.19
CA LEU A 3 58.75 -26.79 3.23
C LEU A 3 57.53 -27.32 2.46
N ARG A 4 56.43 -27.59 3.18
CA ARG A 4 55.21 -26.74 3.31
C ARG A 4 54.50 -26.43 1.99
N THR A 5 53.27 -26.94 1.82
CA THR A 5 52.18 -26.18 1.19
C THR A 5 50.83 -26.71 1.71
N ILE A 6 50.25 -25.98 2.65
CA ILE A 6 48.86 -26.11 3.10
C ILE A 6 48.06 -25.16 2.19
N LEU A 7 47.13 -25.70 1.41
CA LEU A 7 46.23 -24.90 0.58
C LEU A 7 44.89 -24.77 1.31
N LEU A 8 44.75 -23.66 2.04
CA LEU A 8 43.50 -23.16 2.58
C LEU A 8 42.55 -22.86 1.41
N VAL A 9 41.43 -23.59 1.33
CA VAL A 9 40.31 -23.18 0.48
C VAL A 9 39.41 -22.26 1.31
N SER A 10 39.50 -20.97 1.00
CA SER A 10 38.71 -19.90 1.59
C SER A 10 37.22 -20.12 1.38
N ALA A 11 36.48 -20.28 2.48
CA ALA A 11 35.03 -20.18 2.48
C ALA A 11 34.62 -18.73 2.20
N ALA A 12 34.18 -18.45 0.98
CA ALA A 12 33.52 -17.18 0.65
C ALA A 12 32.13 -17.17 1.29
N MET A 13 32.04 -16.67 2.51
CA MET A 13 30.76 -16.22 3.06
C MET A 13 30.27 -15.04 2.23
N VAL A 14 29.41 -15.31 1.25
CA VAL A 14 28.56 -14.29 0.65
C VAL A 14 27.65 -13.79 1.77
N ALA A 15 27.91 -12.56 2.22
CA ALA A 15 27.04 -11.84 3.12
C ALA A 15 25.67 -11.67 2.42
N ALA A 16 24.73 -12.57 2.73
CA ALA A 16 23.34 -12.35 2.41
C ALA A 16 22.95 -11.01 3.07
N PRO A 17 22.47 -10.00 2.32
CA PRO A 17 21.91 -8.80 2.93
C PRO A 17 20.62 -9.20 3.65
N SER A 18 20.80 -9.59 4.92
CA SER A 18 19.97 -9.25 6.07
C SER A 18 18.45 -9.27 5.87
N LEU A 19 17.86 -10.44 6.12
CA LEU A 19 16.51 -10.62 6.69
C LEU A 19 16.21 -9.67 7.87
N ALA A 20 17.23 -9.10 8.52
CA ALA A 20 17.11 -8.09 9.57
C ALA A 20 16.50 -6.75 9.08
N ALA A 21 16.64 -6.39 7.79
CA ALA A 21 15.95 -5.22 7.24
C ALA A 21 14.43 -5.44 7.11
N GLN A 22 13.99 -6.69 7.01
CA GLN A 22 12.57 -7.10 6.99
C GLN A 22 11.91 -7.04 8.38
N GLN A 23 12.68 -6.90 9.46
CA GLN A 23 12.18 -7.01 10.84
C GLN A 23 11.84 -5.68 11.52
N ARG A 24 12.13 -4.53 10.89
CA ARG A 24 11.48 -3.28 11.32
C ARG A 24 10.06 -3.34 10.79
N GLY A 25 9.14 -3.86 11.60
CA GLY A 25 7.72 -4.06 11.27
C GLY A 25 6.92 -2.77 11.04
N GLU A 26 7.49 -1.84 10.30
CA GLU A 26 6.91 -0.61 9.83
C GLU A 26 6.00 -0.94 8.64
N VAL A 27 4.71 -0.65 8.80
CA VAL A 27 3.72 -0.91 7.77
C VAL A 27 3.92 0.16 6.71
N PRO A 28 4.30 -0.18 5.46
CA PRO A 28 4.60 0.83 4.45
C PRO A 28 3.37 1.70 4.21
N PRO A 29 3.55 3.02 4.04
CA PRO A 29 2.44 3.92 3.74
C PRO A 29 1.80 3.54 2.41
N ALA A 30 0.57 3.99 2.20
CA ALA A 30 -0.14 3.87 0.93
C ALA A 30 -0.32 5.26 0.31
N MET A 31 -0.20 5.35 -1.01
CA MET A 31 -0.55 6.57 -1.74
C MET A 31 -2.03 6.52 -2.10
N VAL A 32 -2.78 7.56 -1.77
CA VAL A 32 -4.17 7.75 -2.20
C VAL A 32 -4.18 8.68 -3.39
N VAL A 33 -4.89 8.30 -4.45
CA VAL A 33 -4.96 9.03 -5.72
C VAL A 33 -6.43 9.24 -6.07
N LEU A 34 -6.81 10.50 -6.27
CA LEU A 34 -8.13 10.91 -6.72
C LEU A 34 -8.07 11.21 -8.22
N VAL A 35 -8.80 10.42 -9.00
CA VAL A 35 -8.88 10.54 -10.46
C VAL A 35 -10.25 11.04 -10.90
N ALA A 36 -10.33 11.69 -12.05
CA ALA A 36 -11.61 12.15 -12.59
C ALA A 36 -12.55 10.98 -12.93
N SER A 37 -12.01 9.87 -13.43
CA SER A 37 -12.77 8.67 -13.76
C SER A 37 -11.95 7.41 -13.49
N LEU A 38 -12.64 6.34 -13.09
CA LEU A 38 -12.06 5.01 -13.02
C LEU A 38 -12.35 4.30 -14.35
N PRO A 39 -11.40 3.49 -14.87
CA PRO A 39 -11.58 2.78 -16.14
C PRO A 39 -12.68 1.71 -16.10
N ASP A 40 -13.20 1.38 -14.91
CA ASP A 40 -14.37 0.53 -14.71
C ASP A 40 -15.39 1.33 -13.91
N SER A 41 -16.57 1.59 -14.50
CA SER A 41 -17.58 2.47 -13.93
C SER A 41 -18.25 1.90 -12.68
N SER A 42 -18.19 0.58 -12.49
CA SER A 42 -18.83 -0.16 -11.39
C SER A 42 -18.01 -0.22 -10.10
N SER A 43 -16.73 0.16 -10.15
CA SER A 43 -15.84 0.15 -8.98
C SER A 43 -15.82 1.53 -8.33
N CYS A 44 -15.89 1.58 -7.00
CA CYS A 44 -15.74 2.80 -6.22
C CYS A 44 -14.26 3.08 -5.89
N ALA A 45 -13.47 2.02 -5.75
CA ALA A 45 -12.02 2.12 -5.56
C ALA A 45 -11.26 1.01 -6.27
N VAL A 46 -9.99 1.27 -6.57
CA VAL A 46 -9.04 0.28 -7.06
C VAL A 46 -7.78 0.34 -6.21
N VAL A 47 -7.36 -0.79 -5.65
CA VAL A 47 -6.08 -0.90 -4.95
C VAL A 47 -5.07 -1.55 -5.88
N LEU A 48 -3.96 -0.88 -6.12
CA LEU A 48 -2.83 -1.37 -6.89
C LEU A 48 -1.68 -1.65 -5.94
N ARG A 49 -1.23 -2.89 -5.88
CA ARG A 49 -0.04 -3.30 -5.15
C ARG A 49 1.05 -3.61 -6.17
N ARG A 50 2.08 -2.78 -6.26
CA ARG A 50 3.10 -2.87 -7.31
C ARG A 50 4.24 -3.81 -6.90
N ALA A 51 4.79 -4.54 -7.86
CA ALA A 51 6.03 -5.30 -7.67
C ALA A 51 7.19 -4.34 -7.34
N GLY A 52 7.99 -4.68 -6.34
CA GLY A 52 9.07 -3.79 -5.86
C GLY A 52 8.64 -2.70 -4.88
N GLY A 53 7.35 -2.62 -4.54
CA GLY A 53 6.81 -1.76 -3.48
C GLY A 53 5.94 -0.60 -3.97
N GLY A 54 5.26 0.03 -3.02
CA GLY A 54 4.33 1.14 -3.28
C GLY A 54 2.91 0.66 -3.54
N ASP A 55 2.07 0.77 -2.52
CA ASP A 55 0.64 0.49 -2.64
C ASP A 55 -0.11 1.79 -2.95
N VAL A 56 -0.98 1.73 -3.95
CA VAL A 56 -1.75 2.87 -4.45
C VAL A 56 -3.24 2.57 -4.33
N ILE A 57 -3.97 3.43 -3.65
CA ILE A 57 -5.42 3.41 -3.56
C ILE A 57 -5.95 4.47 -4.51
N VAL A 58 -6.65 4.06 -5.55
CA VAL A 58 -7.23 4.94 -6.56
C VAL A 58 -8.73 5.05 -6.30
N LEU A 59 -9.22 6.26 -6.14
CA LEU A 59 -10.63 6.60 -5.93
C LEU A 59 -11.06 7.62 -6.99
N ARG A 60 -12.34 7.64 -7.33
CA ARG A 60 -12.89 8.67 -8.21
C ARG A 60 -13.19 9.94 -7.40
N ASP A 61 -12.66 11.08 -7.81
CA ASP A 61 -12.73 12.33 -7.03
C ASP A 61 -14.17 12.77 -6.74
N ALA A 62 -15.03 12.65 -7.75
CA ALA A 62 -16.42 13.10 -7.73
C ALA A 62 -17.28 12.46 -6.63
N ASP A 63 -17.03 11.21 -6.29
CA ASP A 63 -17.83 10.40 -5.37
C ASP A 63 -17.02 9.71 -4.26
N ALA A 64 -15.70 9.92 -4.20
CA ALA A 64 -14.86 9.36 -3.14
C ALA A 64 -15.36 9.74 -1.75
N SER A 65 -15.67 8.72 -0.94
CA SER A 65 -16.10 8.87 0.44
C SER A 65 -15.09 8.27 1.43
N ALA A 66 -15.21 8.66 2.70
CA ALA A 66 -14.46 8.03 3.79
C ALA A 66 -14.70 6.51 3.88
N ASP A 67 -15.90 6.04 3.57
CA ASP A 67 -16.25 4.61 3.57
C ASP A 67 -15.57 3.85 2.43
N ASP A 68 -15.48 4.44 1.23
CA ASP A 68 -14.75 3.85 0.11
C ASP A 68 -13.26 3.73 0.43
N LEU A 69 -12.70 4.79 1.00
CA LEU A 69 -11.31 4.80 1.44
C LEU A 69 -11.06 3.78 2.55
N ALA A 70 -11.94 3.68 3.55
CA ALA A 70 -11.87 2.67 4.61
C ALA A 70 -11.91 1.25 4.03
N SER A 71 -12.82 1.00 3.09
CA SER A 71 -12.98 -0.29 2.41
C SER A 71 -11.73 -0.67 1.60
N ALA A 72 -11.14 0.29 0.90
CA ALA A 72 -9.90 0.10 0.16
C ALA A 72 -8.71 -0.18 1.09
N ILE A 73 -8.60 0.55 2.21
CA ILE A 73 -7.57 0.30 3.23
C ILE A 73 -7.72 -1.09 3.84
N ALA A 74 -8.94 -1.52 4.16
CA ALA A 74 -9.21 -2.85 4.67
C ALA A 74 -8.87 -3.95 3.64
N ALA A 75 -9.19 -3.74 2.37
CA ALA A 75 -8.80 -4.65 1.30
C ALA A 75 -7.28 -4.73 1.13
N LEU A 76 -6.58 -3.59 1.19
CA LEU A 76 -5.12 -3.54 1.15
C LEU A 76 -4.50 -4.29 2.34
N ALA A 77 -4.98 -4.03 3.56
CA ALA A 77 -4.49 -4.69 4.76
C ALA A 77 -4.70 -6.22 4.69
N ARG A 78 -5.86 -6.68 4.21
CA ARG A 78 -6.14 -8.10 3.98
C ARG A 78 -5.20 -8.71 2.93
N SER A 79 -5.01 -8.07 1.78
CA SER A 79 -4.09 -8.57 0.77
C SER A 79 -2.65 -8.60 1.28
N ARG A 80 -2.18 -7.60 2.04
CA ARG A 80 -0.86 -7.66 2.70
C ARG A 80 -0.73 -8.81 3.69
N ALA A 81 -1.81 -9.18 4.38
CA ALA A 81 -1.81 -10.30 5.31
C ALA A 81 -1.79 -11.67 4.60
N VAL A 82 -2.41 -11.77 3.43
CA VAL A 82 -2.49 -13.02 2.63
C VAL A 82 -1.24 -13.20 1.77
N ASP A 83 -0.88 -12.17 1.01
CA ASP A 83 0.17 -12.24 -0.02
C ASP A 83 1.55 -11.77 0.49
N GLY A 84 1.62 -11.33 1.75
CA GLY A 84 2.82 -10.70 2.32
C GLY A 84 2.94 -9.22 1.97
N ALA A 85 3.92 -8.54 2.58
CA ALA A 85 4.13 -7.10 2.39
C ALA A 85 4.72 -6.74 1.02
N ALA A 86 5.60 -7.59 0.49
CA ALA A 86 6.22 -7.42 -0.82
C ALA A 86 5.62 -8.42 -1.80
N LEU A 87 5.27 -7.93 -3.00
CA LEU A 87 4.80 -8.77 -4.09
C LEU A 87 5.88 -8.93 -5.15
N THR A 88 5.89 -10.11 -5.79
CA THR A 88 6.66 -10.37 -7.01
C THR A 88 5.95 -9.88 -8.26
N ASN A 89 4.61 -9.80 -8.23
CA ASN A 89 3.76 -9.37 -9.33
C ASN A 89 2.86 -8.21 -8.91
N THR A 90 2.47 -7.37 -9.88
CA THR A 90 1.51 -6.30 -9.61
C THR A 90 0.12 -6.89 -9.44
N LEU A 91 -0.53 -6.57 -8.31
CA LEU A 91 -1.87 -7.03 -7.98
C LEU A 91 -2.85 -5.86 -8.03
N ARG A 92 -4.01 -6.07 -8.66
CA ARG A 92 -5.08 -5.07 -8.79
C ARG A 92 -6.35 -5.59 -8.13
N LEU A 93 -6.73 -5.00 -6.99
CA LEU A 93 -7.99 -5.28 -6.32
C LEU A 93 -9.03 -4.25 -6.77
N ARG A 94 -10.21 -4.72 -7.15
CA ARG A 94 -11.36 -3.86 -7.44
C ARG A 94 -12.28 -3.87 -6.24
N ILE A 95 -12.66 -2.69 -5.79
CA ILE A 95 -13.61 -2.49 -4.71
C ILE A 95 -14.90 -2.03 -5.34
N GLN A 96 -15.83 -2.96 -5.51
CA GLN A 96 -17.21 -2.64 -5.80
C GLN A 96 -17.81 -2.09 -4.50
N SER A 97 -18.54 -0.97 -4.59
CA SER A 97 -19.19 -0.27 -3.46
C SER A 97 -19.53 -1.24 -2.33
N ALA A 98 -18.80 -1.13 -1.22
CA ALA A 98 -18.96 -2.05 -0.12
C ALA A 98 -20.18 -1.61 0.68
N ARG A 99 -21.11 -2.55 0.90
CA ARG A 99 -21.86 -2.58 2.16
C ARG A 99 -20.93 -2.14 3.30
N PRO A 100 -21.40 -1.29 4.24
CA PRO A 100 -20.56 -0.76 5.31
C PRO A 100 -19.74 -1.89 5.95
N VAL A 101 -18.41 -1.76 5.88
CA VAL A 101 -17.45 -2.74 6.39
C VAL A 101 -17.52 -2.72 7.91
N GLY A 102 -18.56 -3.35 8.47
CA GLY A 102 -18.86 -3.26 9.89
C GLY A 102 -19.04 -1.81 10.38
N ALA A 103 -19.16 -1.64 11.69
CA ALA A 103 -19.15 -0.33 12.31
C ALA A 103 -17.73 0.24 12.28
N THR A 104 -17.33 0.88 11.17
CA THR A 104 -16.09 1.66 11.16
C THR A 104 -16.20 2.74 12.25
N PRO A 105 -15.22 2.87 13.16
CA PRO A 105 -15.31 3.85 14.24
C PRO A 105 -15.51 5.26 13.68
N ARG A 106 -16.47 6.02 14.23
CA ARG A 106 -16.81 7.37 13.75
C ARG A 106 -15.59 8.30 13.67
N GLY A 107 -14.73 8.28 14.70
CA GLY A 107 -13.51 9.09 14.71
C GLY A 107 -12.49 8.70 13.63
N LEU A 108 -12.53 7.46 13.13
CA LEU A 108 -11.73 7.05 11.98
C LEU A 108 -12.31 7.62 10.68
N LEU A 109 -13.62 7.51 10.49
CA LEU A 109 -14.30 8.07 9.31
C LEU A 109 -14.07 9.59 9.20
N GLU A 110 -14.16 10.32 10.31
CA GLU A 110 -13.91 11.77 10.33
C GLU A 110 -12.47 12.12 9.91
N ARG A 111 -11.48 11.32 10.32
CA ARG A 111 -10.07 11.48 9.90
C ARG A 111 -9.86 11.14 8.43
N LEU A 112 -10.49 10.07 7.94
CA LEU A 112 -10.43 9.69 6.53
C LEU A 112 -11.06 10.76 5.64
N GLU A 113 -12.21 11.31 6.06
CA GLU A 113 -12.87 12.42 5.37
C GLU A 113 -11.99 13.68 5.37
N GLN A 114 -11.35 14.01 6.50
CA GLN A 114 -10.39 15.10 6.56
C GLN A 114 -9.20 14.89 5.61
N THR A 115 -8.71 13.66 5.51
CA THR A 115 -7.62 13.28 4.60
C THR A 115 -8.04 13.48 3.15
N LEU A 116 -9.23 13.00 2.75
CA LEU A 116 -9.77 13.22 1.41
C LEU A 116 -9.92 14.70 1.09
N ARG A 117 -10.45 15.50 2.02
CA ARG A 117 -10.53 16.96 1.87
C ARG A 117 -9.17 17.61 1.69
N GLN A 118 -8.15 17.14 2.39
CA GLN A 118 -6.78 17.64 2.21
C GLN A 118 -6.26 17.30 0.81
N ILE A 119 -6.42 16.04 0.36
CA ILE A 119 -5.98 15.61 -0.98
C ILE A 119 -6.69 16.39 -2.08
N ARG A 120 -7.99 16.66 -1.93
CA ARG A 120 -8.78 17.47 -2.88
C ARG A 120 -8.25 18.90 -3.08
N ARG A 121 -7.53 19.44 -2.09
CA ARG A 121 -6.92 20.78 -2.18
C ARG A 121 -5.57 20.78 -2.90
N ILE A 122 -4.95 19.62 -3.07
CA ILE A 122 -3.67 19.49 -3.79
C ILE A 122 -3.92 19.68 -5.28
N PRO A 123 -3.13 20.49 -6.02
CA PRO A 123 -3.31 20.66 -7.46
C PRO A 123 -3.19 19.33 -8.20
N VAL A 124 -3.90 19.22 -9.33
CA VAL A 124 -3.79 18.05 -10.21
C VAL A 124 -2.37 18.01 -10.80
N ALA A 125 -1.73 16.85 -10.72
CA ALA A 125 -0.41 16.58 -11.28
C ALA A 125 -0.41 15.22 -11.98
N ASP A 126 0.57 14.98 -12.85
CA ASP A 126 0.72 13.67 -13.49
C ASP A 126 1.30 12.66 -12.49
N VAL A 127 0.55 11.57 -12.24
CA VAL A 127 0.95 10.50 -11.33
C VAL A 127 1.42 9.29 -12.15
N PRO A 128 2.67 8.81 -11.97
CA PRO A 128 3.24 7.73 -12.76
C PRO A 128 2.36 6.46 -12.79
N GLY A 129 1.98 6.07 -14.01
CA GLY A 129 1.14 4.90 -14.28
C GLY A 129 -0.35 5.08 -13.98
N ILE A 130 -0.79 6.28 -13.61
CA ILE A 130 -2.21 6.62 -13.38
C ILE A 130 -2.66 7.75 -14.32
N GLY A 131 -1.82 8.77 -14.53
CA GLY A 131 -2.14 9.98 -15.29
C GLY A 131 -2.49 11.17 -14.39
N PRO A 132 -3.20 12.20 -14.90
CA PRO A 132 -3.51 13.41 -14.16
C PRO A 132 -4.45 13.13 -12.98
N ALA A 133 -3.97 13.40 -11.77
CA ALA A 133 -4.69 13.12 -10.54
C ALA A 133 -4.25 14.03 -9.38
N ARG A 134 -5.03 14.03 -8.30
CA ARG A 134 -4.59 14.57 -7.00
C ARG A 134 -4.10 13.41 -6.15
N SER A 135 -3.00 13.55 -5.44
CA SER A 135 -2.44 12.46 -4.64
C SER A 135 -1.95 12.90 -3.28
N GLY A 136 -2.09 12.02 -2.29
CA GLY A 136 -1.49 12.20 -0.97
C GLY A 136 -1.11 10.86 -0.36
N THR A 137 -0.33 10.89 0.72
CA THR A 137 0.15 9.68 1.39
C THR A 137 -0.59 9.47 2.71
N ILE A 138 -1.03 8.25 2.97
CA ILE A 138 -1.64 7.87 4.24
C ILE A 138 -0.73 6.92 5.03
N PRO A 139 -0.47 7.20 6.31
CA PRO A 139 0.24 6.27 7.17
C PRO A 139 -0.65 5.06 7.44
N MET A 140 -0.12 3.87 7.22
CA MET A 140 -0.86 2.61 7.38
C MET A 140 -0.75 2.02 8.79
N THR A 141 0.10 2.60 9.65
CA THR A 141 0.34 2.17 11.03
C THR A 141 -0.91 2.21 11.91
N GLN A 142 -1.79 3.17 11.66
CA GLN A 142 -3.04 3.35 12.41
C GLN A 142 -4.11 2.28 12.12
N PHE A 143 -3.94 1.46 11.08
CA PHE A 143 -4.89 0.41 10.68
C PHE A 143 -4.43 -1.00 11.05
N ARG A 144 -3.37 -1.11 11.86
CA ARG A 144 -2.92 -2.39 12.38
C ARG A 144 -3.96 -2.87 13.38
N HIS A 145 -4.81 -3.80 12.97
CA HIS A 145 -5.72 -4.49 13.89
C HIS A 145 -4.87 -5.04 15.05
N ARG A 146 -5.02 -4.48 16.25
CA ARG A 146 -4.66 -5.18 17.47
C ARG A 146 -5.52 -6.44 17.47
N ARG A 147 -4.92 -7.60 17.23
CA ARG A 147 -5.53 -8.86 17.63
C ARG A 147 -5.65 -8.79 19.15
N SER A 148 -6.85 -8.52 19.65
CA SER A 148 -7.25 -8.79 21.03
C SER A 148 -7.70 -10.23 21.12
#